data_AF-A0A6B3GIA0-F1
#
_entry.id   AF-A0A6B3GIA0-F1
#
_cell.length_a   1.000
_cell.length_b   1.000
_cell.length_c   1.000
_cell.angle_alpha   90.00
_cell.angle_beta   90.00
_cell.angle_gamma   90.00
#
_symmetry.space_group_name_H-M   'P 1'
#
loop_
_entity.id
_entity.type
_entity.pdbx_description
1 polymer ?
#
loop_
_entity_poly.entity_id
_entity_poly.type
_entity_poly.pdbx_seq_one_letter_code
_entity_poly.pdbx_strand_id
1 'polypeptide(L)' 'LDKALALGFDAVCTGHYATVVLTEDGSRELHRASDMAKDQSYVLGVLDEKQLAHALFPLGDTLTTKDEIRAEA' A
#
# COMPACT_ATOMS: atom_id res chain seq x y z
N LEU A 1 8.74 -6.09 5.60
CA LEU A 1 7.63 -6.08 6.58
C LEU A 1 8.00 -6.81 7.86
N ASP A 2 8.61 -7.99 7.75
CA ASP A 2 8.93 -8.88 8.88
C ASP A 2 9.72 -8.22 10.02
N LYS A 3 10.65 -7.32 9.70
CA LYS A 3 11.42 -6.58 10.72
C LYS A 3 10.53 -5.65 11.56
N ALA A 4 9.55 -4.98 10.96
CA ALA A 4 8.65 -4.10 11.71
C ALA A 4 7.70 -4.90 12.60
N LEU A 5 7.19 -6.04 12.09
CA LEU A 5 6.38 -6.96 12.89
C LEU A 5 7.19 -7.55 14.05
N ALA A 6 8.44 -7.92 13.83
CA ALA A 6 9.34 -8.39 14.88
C ALA A 6 9.66 -7.33 15.94
N LEU A 7 9.58 -6.05 15.59
CA LEU A 7 9.73 -4.92 16.51
C LEU A 7 8.43 -4.55 17.25
N GLY A 8 7.33 -5.27 17.00
CA GLY A 8 6.05 -5.07 17.67
C GLY A 8 5.18 -3.95 17.07
N PHE A 9 5.46 -3.51 15.84
CA PHE A 9 4.58 -2.56 15.14
C PHE A 9 3.35 -3.27 14.56
N ASP A 10 2.20 -2.60 14.63
CA ASP A 10 0.93 -3.11 14.07
C ASP A 10 0.91 -3.10 12.54
N ALA A 11 1.63 -2.16 11.92
CA ALA A 11 1.68 -2.02 10.46
C ALA A 11 2.93 -1.23 10.00
N VAL A 12 3.21 -1.31 8.70
CA VAL A 12 4.20 -0.47 8.02
C VAL A 12 3.49 0.39 6.99
N CYS A 13 3.60 1.70 7.17
CA CYS A 13 3.14 2.69 6.21
C CYS A 13 4.28 3.07 5.26
N THR A 14 4.01 3.03 3.96
CA THR A 14 4.99 3.39 2.92
C THR A 14 4.34 4.25 1.85
N GLY A 15 5.13 5.08 1.16
CA GLY A 15 4.65 5.92 0.06
C GLY A 15 4.49 5.19 -1.27
N HIS A 16 4.15 3.90 -1.27
CA HIS A 16 3.89 3.18 -2.51
C HIS A 16 2.52 3.56 -3.07
N TYR A 17 2.46 3.71 -4.39
CA TYR A 17 1.21 3.84 -5.14
C TYR A 17 0.68 2.45 -5.45
N ALA A 18 -0.15 1.92 -4.55
CA ALA A 18 -0.92 0.68 -4.70
C ALA A 18 -2.05 0.69 -3.67
N THR A 19 -3.06 -0.16 -3.84
CA THR A 19 -4.20 -0.21 -2.91
C THR A 19 -4.33 -1.62 -2.34
N VAL A 20 -4.62 -1.73 -1.04
CA VAL A 20 -5.01 -3.01 -0.43
C VAL A 20 -6.52 -2.99 -0.20
N VAL A 21 -7.22 -3.98 -0.75
CA VAL A 21 -8.67 -4.12 -0.63
C VAL A 21 -8.98 -5.30 0.28
N LEU A 22 -9.84 -5.08 1.27
CA LEU A 22 -10.44 -6.16 2.07
C LEU A 22 -11.66 -6.69 1.30
N THR A 23 -11.62 -7.97 0.95
CA THR A 23 -12.71 -8.67 0.25
C THR A 23 -13.80 -9.11 1.24
N GLU A 24 -14.94 -9.54 0.72
CA GLU A 24 -16.07 -10.01 1.54
C GLU A 24 -15.75 -11.28 2.36
N ASP A 25 -14.82 -12.10 1.87
CA ASP A 25 -14.35 -13.31 2.58
C ASP A 25 -13.27 -13.03 3.64
N GLY A 26 -12.90 -11.75 3.82
CA GLY A 26 -11.91 -11.31 4.80
C GLY A 26 -10.45 -11.42 4.34
N SER A 27 -10.21 -11.89 3.11
CA SER A 27 -8.88 -11.88 2.51
C SER A 27 -8.47 -10.48 2.04
N ARG A 28 -7.19 -10.31 1.72
CA ARG A 28 -6.64 -9.04 1.26
C ARG A 28 -6.04 -9.15 -0.12
N GLU A 29 -6.47 -8.27 -1.00
CA GLU A 29 -6.00 -8.20 -2.37
C GLU A 29 -5.13 -6.97 -2.59
N LEU A 30 -4.05 -7.15 -3.35
CA LEU A 30 -3.24 -6.06 -3.86
C LEU A 30 -3.80 -5.59 -5.20
N HIS A 31 -4.20 -4.33 -5.25
CA HIS A 31 -4.76 -3.67 -6.42
C HIS A 31 -3.80 -2.61 -6.95
N ARG A 32 -3.94 -2.32 -8.24
CA ARG A 32 -3.22 -1.21 -8.88
C ARG A 32 -3.62 0.12 -8.26
N ALA A 33 -2.71 1.08 -8.27
CA ALA A 33 -3.03 2.46 -7.93
C ALA A 33 -4.10 3.04 -8.87
N SER A 34 -4.81 4.07 -8.40
CA SER A 34 -5.73 4.86 -9.23
C SER A 34 -5.01 5.50 -10.44
N ASP A 35 -3.75 5.92 -10.27
CA ASP A 35 -2.88 6.44 -11.33
C ASP A 35 -1.95 5.35 -11.88
N MET A 36 -2.30 4.80 -13.05
CA MET A 36 -1.52 3.77 -13.73
C MET A 36 -0.08 4.19 -14.06
N ALA A 37 0.20 5.49 -14.25
CA ALA A 37 1.56 5.95 -14.55
C ALA A 37 2.48 5.92 -13.32
N LYS A 38 1.88 5.88 -12.12
CA LYS A 38 2.59 5.79 -10.85
C LYS A 38 2.45 4.42 -10.19
N ASP A 39 1.69 3.49 -10.77
CA ASP A 39 1.42 2.18 -10.18
C ASP A 39 2.72 1.44 -9.81
N GLN A 40 2.79 1.02 -8.55
CA GLN A 40 3.89 0.26 -7.97
C GLN A 40 3.43 -1.11 -7.47
N SER A 41 2.22 -1.55 -7.83
CA SER A 41 1.68 -2.86 -7.45
C SER A 41 2.58 -4.02 -7.89
N TYR A 42 3.28 -3.89 -9.02
CA TYR A 42 4.16 -4.93 -9.55
C TYR A 42 5.28 -5.34 -8.57
N VAL A 43 5.98 -4.36 -7.97
CA VAL A 43 7.08 -4.68 -7.04
C VAL A 43 6.57 -5.21 -5.70
N LEU A 44 5.30 -4.93 -5.39
CA LEU A 44 4.61 -5.40 -4.18
C LEU A 44 3.94 -6.76 -4.39
N GLY A 45 3.90 -7.29 -5.61
CA GLY A 45 3.27 -8.58 -5.92
C GLY A 45 3.94 -9.80 -5.29
N VAL A 46 5.07 -9.61 -4.61
CA VAL A 46 5.75 -10.64 -3.80
C VAL A 46 5.19 -10.76 -2.39
N LEU A 47 4.36 -9.82 -1.94
CA LEU A 47 3.78 -9.82 -0.60
C LEU A 47 2.73 -10.90 -0.47
N ASP A 48 2.77 -11.64 0.63
CA ASP A 48 1.71 -12.58 0.98
C ASP A 48 0.54 -11.87 1.70
N GLU A 49 -0.57 -12.60 1.90
CA GLU A 49 -1.78 -12.10 2.55
C GLU A 49 -1.51 -11.53 3.95
N LYS A 50 -0.67 -12.22 4.74
CA LYS A 50 -0.32 -11.78 6.09
C LYS A 50 0.47 -10.48 6.04
N GLN A 51 1.36 -10.32 5.08
CA GLN A 51 2.10 -9.09 4.87
C GLN A 51 1.16 -7.96 4.41
N LEU A 52 0.25 -8.22 3.47
CA LEU A 52 -0.79 -7.25 3.08
C LEU A 52 -1.69 -6.85 4.26
N ALA A 53 -1.85 -7.71 5.27
CA ALA A 53 -2.60 -7.40 6.48
C ALA A 53 -1.99 -6.25 7.31
N HIS A 54 -0.68 -6.07 7.18
CA HIS A 54 0.10 -5.10 7.94
C HIS A 54 0.73 -4.01 7.04
N ALA A 55 0.28 -3.89 5.79
CA ALA A 55 0.76 -2.88 4.86
C ALA A 55 -0.26 -1.74 4.71
N LEU A 56 0.24 -0.49 4.76
CA LEU A 56 -0.56 0.71 4.51
C LEU A 56 0.07 1.51 3.35
N PHE A 57 -0.76 1.87 2.37
CA PHE A 57 -0.37 2.62 1.17
C PHE A 57 -1.25 3.87 1.01
N PRO A 58 -0.97 4.96 1.73
CA PRO A 58 -1.82 6.15 1.73
C PRO A 58 -1.91 6.88 0.38
N LEU A 59 -1.02 6.55 -0.56
CA LEU A 59 -0.99 7.16 -1.89
C LEU A 59 -1.72 6.30 -2.95
N GLY A 60 -2.33 5.18 -2.56
CA GLY A 60 -3.02 4.27 -3.48
C GLY A 60 -4.27 4.85 -4.12
N ASP A 61 -4.98 5.72 -3.40
CA ASP A 61 -6.25 6.33 -3.83
C ASP A 61 -6.14 7.80 -4.25
N THR A 62 -4.95 8.41 -4.11
CA THR A 62 -4.80 9.86 -4.34
C THR A 62 -5.12 10.22 -5.79
N LEU A 63 -6.27 10.89 -6.00
CA LEU A 63 -6.52 11.77 -7.15
C LEU A 63 -5.64 13.03 -7.11
N THR A 64 -5.06 13.29 -5.94
CA THR A 64 -4.08 14.31 -5.63
C THR A 64 -2.83 14.14 -6.49
N THR A 65 -2.46 15.19 -7.20
CA THR A 65 -1.29 15.18 -8.08
C THR A 65 0.00 15.01 -7.27
N LYS A 66 1.07 14.53 -7.93
CA LYS A 66 2.39 14.39 -7.29
C LYS A 66 2.91 15.71 -6.73
N ASP A 67 2.50 16.82 -7.34
CA ASP A 67 2.90 18.16 -6.95
C ASP A 67 2.18 18.63 -5.69
N GLU A 68 0.91 18.25 -5.50
CA GLU A 68 0.18 18.47 -4.25
C GLU A 68 0.74 17.63 -3.09
N ILE A 69 1.10 16.36 -3.33
CA ILE A 69 1.76 15.50 -2.32
C ILE A 69 3.09 16.10 -1.86
N ARG A 70 3.83 16.76 -2.75
CA ARG A 70 5.09 17.45 -2.41
C ARG A 70 4.87 18.76 -1.65
N ALA A 71 3.73 19.43 -1.85
CA ALA A 71 3.44 20.69 -1.18
C ALA A 71 3.01 20.50 0.29
N GLU A 72 2.51 19.30 0.63
CA GLU A 72 2.10 18.94 2.00
C GLU A 72 3.28 18.47 2.89
N ALA A 73 4.44 18.15 2.30
CA ALA A 73 5.65 17.70 3.00
C ALA A 73 6.54 18.86 3.49
#